data_AF-A0A2W5Z3F7-F1
#
_entry.id   AF-A0A2W5Z3F7-F1
#
_cell.length_a   1.000
_cell.length_b   1.000
_cell.length_c   1.000
_cell.angle_alpha   90.00
_cell.angle_beta   90.00
_cell.angle_gamma   90.00
#
_symmetry.space_group_name_H-M   'P 1'
#
loop_
_entity.id
_entity.type
_entity.pdbx_description
1 polymer ?
#
loop_
_entity_poly.entity_id
_entity_poly.type
_entity_poly.pdbx_seq_one_letter_code
_entity_poly.pdbx_strand_id
1 'polypeptide(L)'
;EKLTPEIKRAWGPLAYLRGAAAALPELRAYRTTLAFDDAESMTLQLYNVVVANGRYVAGGTLIAPEAAIDDGMLDIILIKKRSAPELALLAAQVALCNHLSSDSIVFRRAAKLTVNSKPGMWFNVDGELVGNQPARFEIIPRALHFLVPKS
;
A
#
# COMPACT_ATOMS: atom_id res chain seq x y z
N GLU A 1 -4.26 -24.14 6.38
CA GLU A 1 -5.33 -24.33 7.40
C GLU A 1 -6.37 -23.23 7.18
N LYS A 2 -7.61 -23.56 6.77
CA LYS A 2 -8.63 -22.56 6.40
C LYS A 2 -9.26 -21.98 7.66
N LEU A 3 -8.92 -20.73 8.01
CA LEU A 3 -9.44 -20.01 9.17
C LEU A 3 -10.93 -19.66 8.97
N THR A 4 -11.79 -20.21 9.82
CA THR A 4 -13.24 -19.96 9.80
C THR A 4 -13.60 -18.59 10.41
N PRO A 5 -14.75 -17.99 10.02
CA PRO A 5 -15.18 -16.66 10.49
C PRO A 5 -15.34 -16.52 12.01
N GLU A 6 -15.57 -17.63 12.70
CA GLU A 6 -15.76 -17.70 14.16
C GLU A 6 -14.45 -17.43 14.92
N ILE A 7 -13.31 -17.88 14.39
CA ILE A 7 -11.97 -17.65 14.97
C ILE A 7 -11.58 -16.17 14.87
N LYS A 8 -11.99 -15.49 13.80
CA LYS A 8 -11.77 -14.04 13.62
C LYS A 8 -12.43 -13.20 14.71
N ARG A 9 -13.53 -13.68 15.29
CA ARG A 9 -14.31 -12.95 16.29
C ARG A 9 -13.84 -13.20 17.73
N ALA A 10 -13.27 -14.37 18.01
CA ALA A 10 -12.77 -14.75 19.34
C ALA A 10 -11.33 -14.29 19.63
N TRP A 11 -10.49 -14.11 18.62
CA TRP A 11 -9.06 -13.80 18.79
C TRP A 11 -8.67 -12.35 18.52
N GLY A 12 -9.62 -11.47 18.18
CA GLY A 12 -9.42 -10.03 18.09
C GLY A 12 -8.14 -9.61 17.33
N PRO A 13 -7.40 -8.57 17.79
CA PRO A 13 -6.15 -8.12 17.18
C PRO A 13 -5.05 -9.19 17.06
N LEU A 14 -5.06 -10.21 17.93
CA LEU A 14 -4.04 -11.28 17.95
C LEU A 14 -4.17 -12.24 16.75
N ALA A 15 -5.37 -12.42 16.20
CA ALA A 15 -5.57 -13.17 14.96
C ALA A 15 -4.90 -12.48 13.76
N TYR A 16 -5.00 -11.16 13.67
CA TYR A 16 -4.35 -10.37 12.63
C TYR A 16 -2.83 -10.41 12.78
N LEU A 17 -2.31 -10.30 14.01
CA LEU A 17 -0.87 -10.43 14.29
C LEU A 17 -0.33 -11.82 13.91
N ARG A 18 -1.05 -12.89 14.25
CA ARG A 18 -0.66 -14.26 13.85
C ARG A 18 -0.74 -14.45 12.34
N GLY A 19 -1.78 -13.94 11.68
CA GLY A 19 -1.91 -13.99 10.22
C GLY A 19 -0.79 -13.23 9.51
N ALA A 20 -0.46 -12.03 9.98
CA ALA A 20 0.66 -11.25 9.46
C ALA A 20 2.00 -11.96 9.68
N ALA A 21 2.24 -12.50 10.89
CA ALA A 21 3.45 -13.25 11.21
C ALA A 21 3.59 -14.53 10.36
N ALA A 22 2.48 -15.25 10.14
CA ALA A 22 2.45 -16.45 9.30
C ALA A 22 2.70 -16.15 7.82
N ALA A 23 2.39 -14.94 7.35
CA ALA A 23 2.64 -14.50 5.98
C ALA A 23 4.08 -14.01 5.74
N LEU A 24 4.85 -13.68 6.80
CA LEU A 24 6.21 -13.16 6.67
C LEU A 24 7.16 -14.06 5.84
N PRO A 25 7.17 -15.40 6.01
CA PRO A 25 8.04 -16.27 5.21
C PRO A 25 7.67 -16.32 3.72
N GLU A 26 6.42 -16.01 3.38
CA GLU A 26 5.91 -15.99 2.00
C GLU A 26 6.16 -14.64 1.31
N LEU A 27 6.61 -13.62 2.05
CA LEU A 27 6.90 -12.31 1.48
C LEU A 27 8.05 -12.39 0.47
N ARG A 28 7.69 -12.17 -0.78
CA ARG A 28 8.64 -12.05 -1.88
C ARG A 28 9.02 -10.60 -2.08
N ALA A 29 10.32 -10.31 -2.10
CA ALA A 29 10.81 -9.01 -2.54
C ALA A 29 10.83 -8.94 -4.06
N TYR A 30 10.48 -7.78 -4.59
CA TYR A 30 10.46 -7.44 -6.00
C TYR A 30 11.55 -6.41 -6.26
N ARG A 31 12.37 -6.63 -7.28
CA ARG A 31 13.25 -5.56 -7.80
C ARG A 31 12.38 -4.66 -8.67
N THR A 32 12.02 -3.49 -8.16
CA THR A 32 11.04 -2.60 -8.75
C THR A 32 11.69 -1.30 -9.18
N THR A 33 11.58 -0.97 -10.47
CA THR A 33 11.93 0.31 -11.05
C THR A 33 10.67 1.18 -11.09
N LEU A 34 10.78 2.40 -10.56
CA LEU A 34 9.69 3.35 -10.36
C LEU A 34 10.07 4.68 -11.01
N ALA A 35 9.12 5.32 -11.68
CA ALA A 35 9.26 6.70 -12.16
C ALA A 35 8.04 7.50 -11.70
N PHE A 36 8.29 8.68 -11.12
CA PHE A 36 7.30 9.59 -10.56
C PHE A 36 7.27 10.84 -11.41
N ASP A 37 6.12 11.18 -11.99
CA ASP A 37 5.96 12.33 -12.87
C ASP A 37 7.04 12.37 -13.96
N ASP A 38 7.89 13.40 -13.96
CA ASP A 38 9.02 13.58 -14.88
C ASP A 38 10.39 13.45 -14.18
N ALA A 39 10.41 12.87 -12.98
CA ALA A 39 11.63 12.62 -12.22
C ALA A 39 12.41 11.40 -12.76
N GLU A 40 13.70 11.35 -12.43
CA GLU A 40 14.55 10.20 -12.75
C GLU A 40 14.01 8.92 -12.08
N SER A 41 14.07 7.80 -12.83
CA SER A 41 13.64 6.52 -12.31
C SER A 41 14.55 6.03 -11.19
N MET A 42 13.97 5.46 -10.13
CA MET A 42 14.72 4.78 -9.08
C MET A 42 14.42 3.29 -9.07
N THR A 43 15.38 2.47 -8.64
CA THR A 43 15.18 1.02 -8.47
C THR A 43 15.39 0.62 -7.02
N LEU A 44 14.40 -0.08 -6.46
CA LEU A 44 14.39 -0.54 -5.06
C LEU A 44 14.02 -2.02 -4.96
N GLN A 45 14.39 -2.64 -3.85
CA GLN A 45 13.87 -3.94 -3.44
C GLN A 45 12.66 -3.69 -2.53
N LEU A 46 11.46 -4.04 -2.99
CA LEU A 46 10.20 -3.74 -2.31
C LEU A 46 9.42 -5.01 -1.99
N TYR A 47 8.79 -5.05 -0.83
CA TYR A 47 7.78 -6.06 -0.53
C TYR A 47 6.40 -5.66 -1.07
N ASN A 48 6.10 -4.36 -1.11
CA ASN A 48 4.81 -3.88 -1.57
C ASN A 48 4.88 -2.44 -2.09
N VAL A 49 3.92 -2.09 -2.95
CA VAL A 49 3.69 -0.73 -3.46
C VAL A 49 2.21 -0.42 -3.23
N VAL A 50 1.92 0.61 -2.43
CA VAL A 50 0.58 1.15 -2.28
C VAL A 50 0.49 2.44 -3.08
N VAL A 51 -0.55 2.55 -3.90
CA VAL A 51 -0.89 3.74 -4.68
C VAL A 51 -2.29 4.16 -4.25
N ALA A 52 -2.40 5.27 -3.53
CA ALA A 52 -3.62 5.69 -2.87
C ALA A 52 -4.11 7.03 -3.42
N ASN A 53 -5.35 7.04 -3.91
CA ASN A 53 -6.11 8.27 -4.17
C ASN A 53 -6.87 8.77 -2.93
N GLY A 54 -7.19 7.86 -2.00
CA GLY A 54 -7.93 8.15 -0.78
C GLY A 54 -7.24 7.58 0.45
N ARG A 55 -7.68 8.04 1.63
CA ARG A 55 -6.99 7.74 2.90
C ARG A 55 -7.16 6.31 3.40
N TYR A 56 -8.31 5.71 3.12
CA TYR A 56 -8.75 4.46 3.74
C TYR A 56 -8.82 3.32 2.73
N VAL A 57 -8.47 2.12 3.17
CA VAL A 57 -8.60 0.87 2.40
C VAL A 57 -9.21 -0.24 3.27
N ALA A 58 -9.58 -1.35 2.64
CA ALA A 58 -9.92 -2.62 3.32
C ALA A 58 -10.95 -2.49 4.46
N GLY A 59 -11.99 -1.67 4.28
CA GLY A 59 -13.05 -1.51 5.28
C GLY A 59 -12.71 -0.58 6.45
N GLY A 60 -11.80 0.38 6.26
CA GLY A 60 -11.56 1.48 7.21
C GLY A 60 -10.13 1.57 7.75
N THR A 61 -9.18 0.80 7.22
CA THR A 61 -7.76 0.93 7.57
C THR A 61 -7.19 2.21 7.00
N LEU A 62 -6.68 3.10 7.86
CA LEU A 62 -6.02 4.34 7.48
C LEU A 62 -4.59 4.07 6.97
N ILE A 63 -4.45 3.82 5.67
CA ILE A 63 -3.15 3.46 5.07
C ILE A 63 -2.41 4.68 4.52
N ALA A 64 -3.12 5.68 4.02
CA ALA A 64 -2.56 6.89 3.44
C ALA A 64 -3.15 8.09 4.19
N PRO A 65 -2.71 8.35 5.44
CA PRO A 65 -3.32 9.36 6.31
C PRO A 65 -3.29 10.77 5.72
N GLU A 66 -2.37 10.98 4.80
CA GLU A 66 -2.03 12.24 4.15
C GLU A 66 -2.69 12.44 2.78
N ALA A 67 -3.43 11.45 2.26
CA ALA A 67 -4.07 11.53 0.96
C ALA A 67 -5.23 12.54 0.97
N ALA A 68 -5.37 13.30 -0.12
CA ALA A 68 -6.51 14.15 -0.37
C ALA A 68 -7.08 13.83 -1.77
N ILE A 69 -8.40 13.73 -1.88
CA ILE A 69 -9.07 13.29 -3.11
C ILE A 69 -9.14 14.39 -4.19
N ASP A 70 -8.79 15.63 -3.83
CA ASP A 70 -8.98 16.83 -4.62
C ASP A 70 -7.70 17.64 -4.85
N ASP A 71 -6.56 17.17 -4.35
CA ASP A 71 -5.25 17.81 -4.51
C ASP A 71 -4.57 17.48 -5.86
N GLY A 72 -5.13 16.53 -6.60
CA GLY A 72 -4.61 16.10 -7.89
C GLY A 72 -3.34 15.26 -7.79
N MET A 73 -3.10 14.59 -6.65
CA MET A 73 -1.93 13.75 -6.42
C MET A 73 -2.32 12.35 -5.93
N LEU A 74 -1.45 11.38 -6.15
CA LEU A 74 -1.52 10.06 -5.54
C LEU A 74 -0.50 9.98 -4.39
N ASP A 75 -0.93 9.47 -3.25
CA ASP A 75 -0.05 9.10 -2.15
C ASP A 75 0.54 7.71 -2.43
N ILE A 76 1.86 7.64 -2.56
CA ILE A 76 2.59 6.43 -2.94
C ILE A 76 3.47 6.00 -1.77
N ILE A 77 3.19 4.81 -1.24
CA ILE A 77 3.88 4.23 -0.09
C ILE A 77 4.61 2.98 -0.55
N LEU A 78 5.94 3.04 -0.55
CA LEU A 78 6.79 1.92 -0.93
C LEU A 78 7.30 1.21 0.32
N ILE A 79 6.95 -0.06 0.49
CA ILE A 79 7.43 -0.86 1.61
C ILE A 79 8.72 -1.56 1.17
N LYS A 80 9.86 -1.13 1.72
CA LYS A 80 11.17 -1.69 1.38
C LYS A 80 11.31 -3.12 1.88
N LYS A 81 12.16 -3.89 1.19
CA LYS A 81 12.64 -5.17 1.71
C LYS A 81 13.39 -4.92 3.02
N ARG A 82 12.94 -5.57 4.08
CA ARG A 82 13.42 -5.43 5.46
C ARG A 82 13.43 -6.78 6.18
N SER A 83 14.11 -6.85 7.31
CA SER A 83 14.10 -8.03 8.16
C SER A 83 12.74 -8.22 8.85
N ALA A 84 12.45 -9.44 9.31
CA ALA A 84 11.19 -9.74 9.99
C ALA A 84 10.91 -8.84 11.21
N PRO A 85 11.89 -8.52 12.09
CA PRO A 85 11.67 -7.59 13.19
C PRO A 85 11.33 -6.16 12.74
N GLU A 86 11.99 -5.66 11.69
CA GLU A 86 11.68 -4.34 11.12
C GLU A 86 10.28 -4.30 10.51
N LEU A 87 9.81 -5.40 9.92
CA LEU A 87 8.45 -5.52 9.41
C LEU A 87 7.40 -5.61 10.53
N ALA A 88 7.72 -6.30 11.63
CA ALA A 88 6.84 -6.33 12.79
C ALA A 88 6.68 -4.93 13.42
N LEU A 89 7.78 -4.18 13.52
CA LEU A 89 7.74 -2.77 13.94
C LEU A 89 6.91 -1.93 12.97
N LEU A 90 7.12 -2.08 11.66
CA LEU A 90 6.33 -1.37 10.65
C LEU A 90 4.83 -1.69 10.78
N ALA A 91 4.46 -2.94 11.01
CA ALA A 91 3.06 -3.33 11.20
C ALA A 91 2.44 -2.66 12.43
N ALA A 92 3.20 -2.55 13.53
CA ALA A 92 2.76 -1.81 14.71
C ALA A 92 2.60 -0.31 14.40
N GLN A 93 3.51 0.28 13.62
CA GLN A 93 3.41 1.68 13.20
C GLN A 93 2.19 1.94 12.29
N VAL A 94 1.84 1.01 11.41
CA VAL A 94 0.61 1.08 10.59
C VAL A 94 -0.62 1.04 11.49
N ALA A 95 -0.65 0.16 12.49
CA ALA A 95 -1.76 0.09 13.45
C ALA A 95 -1.92 1.38 14.28
N LEU A 96 -0.82 2.08 14.56
CA LEU A 96 -0.78 3.37 15.22
C LEU A 96 -0.92 4.57 14.26
N CYS A 97 -1.08 4.32 12.96
CA CYS A 97 -1.21 5.33 11.91
C CYS A 97 -0.02 6.31 11.82
N ASN A 98 1.20 5.88 12.15
CA ASN A 98 2.42 6.70 12.11
C ASN A 98 3.53 6.10 11.24
N HIS A 99 3.20 5.15 10.37
CA HIS A 99 4.15 4.42 9.52
C HIS A 99 4.86 5.29 8.47
N LEU A 100 4.31 6.44 8.07
CA LEU A 100 4.94 7.28 7.05
C LEU A 100 6.34 7.80 7.45
N SER A 101 6.63 7.90 8.75
CA SER A 101 7.97 8.27 9.26
C SER A 101 8.92 7.08 9.42
N SER A 102 8.51 5.87 9.06
CA SER A 102 9.31 4.66 9.21
C SER A 102 10.45 4.62 8.20
N ASP A 103 11.65 4.25 8.66
CA ASP A 103 12.77 3.94 7.77
C ASP A 103 12.49 2.75 6.85
N SER A 104 11.44 1.97 7.09
CA SER A 104 11.00 0.88 6.22
C SER A 104 10.17 1.37 5.03
N ILE A 105 9.73 2.63 5.04
CA ILE A 105 8.90 3.24 4.00
C ILE A 105 9.70 4.24 3.18
N VAL A 106 9.31 4.37 1.91
CA VAL A 106 9.56 5.57 1.11
C VAL A 106 8.20 6.13 0.73
N PHE A 107 7.89 7.35 1.18
CA PHE A 107 6.66 8.05 0.85
C PHE A 107 6.92 9.09 -0.25
N ARG A 108 6.03 9.14 -1.25
CA ARG A 108 6.06 10.11 -2.34
C ARG A 108 4.64 10.53 -2.68
N ARG A 109 4.48 11.78 -3.10
CA ARG A 109 3.28 12.22 -3.84
C ARG A 109 3.66 12.43 -5.30
N ALA A 110 2.83 11.95 -6.22
CA ALA A 110 3.00 12.17 -7.66
C ALA A 110 1.65 12.12 -8.37
N ALA A 111 1.52 12.82 -9.50
CA ALA A 111 0.34 12.73 -10.36
C ALA A 111 0.38 11.46 -11.23
N LYS A 112 1.58 11.00 -11.58
CA LYS A 112 1.84 9.84 -12.43
C LYS A 112 2.89 8.94 -11.79
N LEU A 113 2.64 7.64 -11.78
CA LEU A 113 3.58 6.60 -11.35
C LEU A 113 3.68 5.52 -12.41
N THR A 114 4.90 5.19 -12.83
CA THR A 114 5.16 3.95 -13.59
C THR A 114 5.86 2.95 -12.69
N VAL A 115 5.39 1.71 -12.70
CA VAL A 115 5.94 0.60 -11.92
C VAL A 115 6.32 -0.55 -12.86
N ASN A 116 7.58 -0.96 -12.82
CA ASN A 116 8.06 -2.15 -13.50
C ASN A 116 8.85 -3.01 -12.52
N SER A 117 8.47 -4.27 -12.35
CA SER A 117 9.10 -5.15 -11.37
C SER A 117 9.58 -6.46 -11.95
N LYS A 118 10.61 -7.02 -11.33
CA LYS A 118 11.09 -8.39 -11.57
C LYS A 118 11.09 -9.17 -10.26
N PRO A 119 10.32 -10.26 -10.13
CA PRO A 119 9.28 -10.73 -11.08
C PRO A 119 8.14 -9.70 -11.28
N GLY A 120 7.20 -9.95 -12.18
CA GLY A 120 5.98 -9.14 -12.29
C GLY A 120 5.20 -9.12 -10.97
N MET A 121 4.87 -7.92 -10.47
CA MET A 121 4.11 -7.67 -9.24
C MET A 121 2.64 -7.57 -9.59
N TRP A 122 1.82 -8.37 -8.93
CA TRP A 122 0.37 -8.32 -9.12
C TRP A 122 -0.24 -7.10 -8.43
N PHE A 123 -1.12 -6.39 -9.13
CA PHE A 123 -1.89 -5.28 -8.58
C PHE A 123 -3.35 -5.65 -8.37
N ASN A 124 -3.85 -5.30 -7.18
CA ASN A 124 -5.27 -5.28 -6.86
C ASN A 124 -5.73 -3.81 -6.85
N VAL A 125 -6.72 -3.48 -7.67
CA VAL A 125 -7.29 -2.14 -7.79
C VAL A 125 -8.74 -2.23 -7.33
N ASP A 126 -9.07 -1.56 -6.22
CA ASP A 126 -10.42 -1.52 -5.62
C ASP A 126 -11.13 -2.89 -5.44
N GLY A 127 -10.34 -3.96 -5.28
CA GLY A 127 -10.84 -5.32 -5.06
C GLY A 127 -10.75 -6.24 -6.28
N GLU A 128 -10.31 -5.72 -7.42
CA GLU A 128 -10.11 -6.49 -8.65
C GLU A 128 -8.63 -6.70 -8.96
N LEU A 129 -8.28 -7.95 -9.29
CA LEU A 129 -6.92 -8.30 -9.70
C LEU A 129 -6.72 -7.95 -11.18
N VAL A 130 -5.83 -7.00 -11.47
CA VAL A 130 -5.68 -6.44 -12.82
C VAL A 130 -4.63 -7.19 -13.64
N GLY A 131 -3.47 -7.50 -13.05
CA GLY A 131 -2.34 -8.09 -13.78
C GLY A 131 -1.01 -7.87 -13.09
N ASN A 132 0.06 -8.36 -13.73
CA ASN A 132 1.45 -8.25 -13.24
C ASN A 132 2.46 -7.72 -14.26
N GLN A 133 1.96 -7.13 -15.35
CA GLN A 133 2.77 -6.41 -16.34
C GLN A 133 3.21 -5.04 -15.78
N PRO A 134 4.16 -4.34 -16.43
CA PRO A 134 4.45 -2.96 -16.07
C PRO A 134 3.17 -2.13 -16.05
N ALA A 135 2.96 -1.40 -14.96
CA ALA A 135 1.74 -0.65 -14.69
C ALA A 135 2.02 0.85 -14.69
N ARG A 136 1.08 1.64 -15.22
CA ARG A 136 1.06 3.10 -15.11
C ARG A 136 -0.20 3.51 -14.36
N PHE A 137 0.00 4.28 -13.31
CA PHE A 137 -1.06 4.94 -12.54
C PHE A 137 -0.99 6.42 -12.84
N GLU A 138 -2.14 7.04 -13.06
CA GLU A 138 -2.24 8.46 -13.36
C GLU A 138 -3.52 9.03 -12.79
N ILE A 139 -3.39 10.13 -12.08
CA ILE A 139 -4.52 10.88 -11.54
C ILE A 139 -5.22 11.60 -12.70
N ILE A 140 -6.54 11.57 -12.67
CA ILE A 140 -7.37 12.44 -13.52
C ILE A 140 -8.01 13.47 -12.57
N PRO A 141 -7.46 14.70 -12.47
CA PRO A 141 -7.93 15.67 -11.51
C PRO A 141 -9.42 15.98 -11.73
N ARG A 142 -10.20 15.95 -10.64
CA ARG A 142 -11.63 16.30 -10.65
C ARG A 142 -12.46 15.53 -11.68
N ALA A 143 -12.11 14.25 -11.92
CA ALA A 143 -12.83 13.40 -12.87
C ALA A 143 -14.30 13.15 -12.50
N LEU A 144 -14.64 13.22 -11.21
CA LEU A 144 -15.96 12.91 -10.67
C LEU A 144 -16.44 14.02 -9.73
N HIS A 145 -17.76 14.24 -9.70
CA HIS A 145 -18.43 15.08 -8.72
C HIS A 145 -19.15 14.20 -7.70
N PHE A 146 -18.99 14.50 -6.42
CA PHE A 146 -19.62 13.76 -5.32
C PHE A 146 -20.61 14.66 -4.57
N LEU A 147 -21.73 14.07 -4.13
CA LEU A 147 -22.60 14.69 -3.14
C LEU A 147 -22.01 14.39 -1.75
N VAL A 148 -21.76 15.44 -0.96
CA VAL A 148 -21.22 15.33 0.40
C VAL A 148 -22.17 15.97 1.42
N PRO A 149 -22.15 15.54 2.70
CA PRO A 149 -22.90 16.21 3.75
C PRO A 149 -22.50 17.69 3.86
N LYS A 150 -23.45 18.55 4.24
CA LYS A 150 -23.11 19.93 4.62
C LYS A 150 -22.24 19.90 5.87
N SER A 151 -21.13 20.62 5.82
CA SER A 151 -20.15 20.76 6.91
C SER A 151 -20.79 21.33 8.18
#